data_AF-A0A7S2E856-F1
#
_entry.id   AF-A0A7S2E856-F1
#
_cell.length_a   1.000
_cell.length_b   1.000
_cell.length_c   1.000
_cell.angle_alpha   90.00
_cell.angle_beta   90.00
_cell.angle_gamma   90.00
#
_symmetry.space_group_name_H-M   'P 1'
#
loop_
_entity.id
_entity.type
_entity.pdbx_description
1 polymer ?
#
loop_
_entity_poly.entity_id
_entity_poly.type
_entity_poly.pdbx_seq_one_letter_code
_entity_poly.pdbx_strand_id
1 'polypeptide(L)'
;PKNGATWLVYEYAGLATLAGYARPASVRVAEMPPRRGVFGNLLPPQPLPKWRERADYVVKGILKQSIEALATLHERGIKHGSVGRGSVVLGSAGQDKNEASSPYALIPSRLRLRLTDLGFSVPLKEASTDDAFRNRARSYNLTILEGDDNIASRNFAVAEDLHALGFVFLGLLLTSLAELTPGSRADSLPPADEDSLQRLLGDIFEGDFDKFREYLEEERAWRNVVGLLDEKDGAGWDLLRQMCRARERAGEIG
;
A
#
# COMPACT_ATOMS: atom_id res chain seq x y z
N PRO A 1 -13.89 39.19 13.28
CA PRO A 1 -13.68 38.95 11.82
C PRO A 1 -14.62 39.82 10.98
N LYS A 2 -14.14 40.43 9.88
CA LYS A 2 -14.99 41.25 9.00
C LYS A 2 -15.93 40.35 8.18
N ASN A 3 -17.20 40.75 8.05
CA ASN A 3 -18.13 40.10 7.13
C ASN A 3 -17.55 40.17 5.70
N GLY A 4 -17.55 39.03 4.99
CA GLY A 4 -17.04 38.92 3.61
C GLY A 4 -15.56 38.57 3.47
N ALA A 5 -14.85 38.22 4.56
CA ALA A 5 -13.48 37.74 4.46
C ALA A 5 -13.42 36.32 3.85
N THR A 6 -12.60 36.15 2.81
CA THR A 6 -12.23 34.84 2.26
C THR A 6 -11.18 34.19 3.15
N TRP A 7 -11.44 32.96 3.59
CA TRP A 7 -10.52 32.19 4.42
C TRP A 7 -9.91 31.07 3.59
N LEU A 8 -8.58 30.98 3.60
CA LEU A 8 -7.85 29.78 3.19
C LEU A 8 -7.73 28.88 4.43
N VAL A 9 -8.52 27.82 4.46
CA VAL A 9 -8.43 26.79 5.50
C VAL A 9 -7.52 25.68 4.99
N TYR A 10 -6.32 25.59 5.54
CA TYR A 10 -5.40 24.50 5.26
C TYR A 10 -5.72 23.33 6.21
N GLU A 11 -6.13 22.18 5.65
CA GLU A 11 -6.18 20.95 6.44
C GLU A 11 -4.78 20.35 6.53
N TYR A 12 -4.19 20.34 7.72
CA TYR A 12 -3.00 19.54 7.98
C TYR A 12 -3.42 18.07 8.20
N ALA A 13 -3.25 17.25 7.18
CA ALA A 13 -3.59 15.83 7.21
C ALA A 13 -2.60 14.96 8.01
N GLY A 14 -1.49 15.53 8.47
CA GLY A 14 -0.35 14.80 9.04
C GLY A 14 0.70 14.46 7.97
N LEU A 15 1.86 13.97 8.41
CA LEU A 15 2.98 13.55 7.55
C LEU A 15 3.22 12.03 7.61
N ALA A 16 2.35 11.29 8.30
CA ALA A 16 2.50 9.86 8.45
C ALA A 16 2.09 9.14 7.17
N THR A 17 3.07 8.67 6.40
CA THR A 17 2.85 7.89 5.19
C THR A 17 2.89 6.39 5.47
N LEU A 18 2.41 5.61 4.51
CA LEU A 18 2.53 4.16 4.54
C LEU A 18 4.00 3.71 4.53
N ALA A 19 4.91 4.50 3.95
CA ALA A 19 6.36 4.25 4.00
C ALA A 19 6.87 4.24 5.45
N GLY A 20 6.45 5.19 6.28
CA GLY A 20 6.79 5.21 7.71
C GLY A 20 6.15 4.06 8.50
N TYR A 21 4.99 3.56 8.05
CA TYR A 21 4.26 2.46 8.66
C TYR A 21 4.81 1.08 8.29
N ALA A 22 5.38 0.92 7.09
CA ALA A 22 5.85 -0.34 6.49
C ALA A 22 7.12 -0.89 7.16
N ARG A 23 7.02 -1.15 8.46
CA ARG A 23 8.08 -1.66 9.34
C ARG A 23 7.47 -2.56 10.42
N PRO A 24 8.20 -3.57 10.92
CA PRO A 24 7.67 -4.49 11.93
C PRO A 24 7.11 -3.76 13.14
N ALA A 25 5.97 -4.23 13.67
CA ALA A 25 5.30 -3.55 14.78
C ALA A 25 6.17 -3.43 16.04
N SER A 26 7.04 -4.41 16.30
CA SER A 26 8.00 -4.36 17.40
C SER A 26 9.00 -3.21 17.27
N VAL A 27 9.50 -2.96 16.06
CA VAL A 27 10.40 -1.84 15.75
C VAL A 27 9.67 -0.52 15.96
N ARG A 28 8.43 -0.40 15.44
CA ARG A 28 7.62 0.81 15.61
C ARG A 28 7.34 1.12 17.08
N VAL A 29 7.10 0.11 17.92
CA VAL A 29 6.96 0.30 19.37
C VAL A 29 8.25 0.77 20.03
N ALA A 30 9.40 0.21 19.64
CA ALA A 30 10.70 0.58 20.20
C ALA A 30 11.09 2.04 19.89
N GLU A 31 10.62 2.60 18.77
CA GLU A 31 10.84 3.99 18.38
C GLU A 31 9.87 4.99 19.04
N MET A 32 8.82 4.51 19.73
CA MET A 32 7.86 5.41 20.37
C MET A 32 8.48 6.14 21.56
N PRO A 33 8.13 7.42 21.78
CA PRO A 33 8.56 8.15 22.96
C PRO A 33 8.14 7.43 24.25
N PRO A 34 9.03 7.35 25.25
CA PRO A 34 8.72 6.69 26.50
C PRO A 34 7.54 7.38 27.20
N ARG A 35 6.58 6.58 27.69
CA ARG A 35 5.45 7.09 28.47
C ARG A 35 5.88 7.33 29.92
N ARG A 36 5.52 8.49 30.47
CA ARG A 36 5.71 8.82 31.89
C ARG A 36 4.39 8.70 32.62
N GLY A 37 4.41 8.06 33.79
CA GLY A 37 3.27 7.98 34.70
C GLY A 37 3.03 9.30 35.44
N VAL A 38 1.96 9.32 36.24
CA VAL A 38 1.52 10.50 37.02
C VAL A 38 2.61 11.05 37.96
N PHE A 39 3.54 10.19 38.38
CA PHE A 39 4.67 10.55 39.25
C PHE A 39 6.03 10.63 38.51
N GLY A 40 6.03 10.77 37.18
CA GLY A 40 7.26 10.91 36.39
C GLY A 40 8.02 9.61 36.11
N ASN A 41 7.64 8.50 36.73
CA ASN A 41 8.23 7.18 36.47
C ASN A 41 7.99 6.72 35.03
N LEU A 42 8.97 6.07 34.42
CA LEU A 42 8.83 5.45 33.10
C LEU A 42 7.88 4.26 33.20
N LEU A 43 6.84 4.25 32.38
CA LEU A 43 5.94 3.12 32.26
C LEU A 43 6.54 2.12 31.28
N PRO A 44 6.46 0.80 31.58
CA PRO A 44 6.85 -0.21 30.62
C PRO A 44 6.00 -0.07 29.34
N PRO A 45 6.58 -0.38 28.16
CA PRO A 45 5.82 -0.37 26.92
C PRO A 45 4.64 -1.34 27.04
N GLN A 46 3.48 -0.91 26.53
CA GLN A 46 2.31 -1.78 26.50
C GLN A 46 2.59 -2.97 25.57
N PRO A 47 2.06 -4.17 25.88
CA PRO A 47 2.18 -5.29 24.96
C PRO A 47 1.52 -4.92 23.64
N LEU A 48 2.12 -5.39 22.54
CA LEU A 48 1.53 -5.22 21.21
C LEU A 48 0.13 -5.87 21.17
N PRO A 49 -0.81 -5.27 20.42
CA PRO A 49 -2.06 -5.93 20.07
C PRO A 49 -1.80 -7.27 19.40
N LYS A 50 -2.78 -8.18 19.49
CA LYS A 50 -2.65 -9.51 18.89
C LYS A 50 -2.39 -9.37 17.39
N TRP A 51 -1.58 -10.28 16.86
CA TRP A 51 -1.22 -10.27 15.45
C TRP A 51 -2.44 -10.12 14.54
N ARG A 52 -3.52 -10.86 14.83
CA ARG A 52 -4.73 -10.80 14.01
C ARG A 52 -5.44 -9.45 14.03
N GLU A 53 -5.46 -8.75 15.15
CA GLU A 53 -6.10 -7.43 15.25
C GLU A 53 -5.31 -6.40 14.41
N ARG A 54 -3.98 -6.50 14.42
CA ARG A 54 -3.11 -5.68 13.55
C ARG A 54 -3.33 -6.01 12.08
N ALA A 55 -3.39 -7.31 11.74
CA ALA A 55 -3.67 -7.76 10.38
C ALA A 55 -5.04 -7.27 9.88
N ASP A 56 -6.07 -7.36 10.71
CA ASP A 56 -7.40 -6.85 10.40
C ASP A 56 -7.40 -5.33 10.15
N TYR A 57 -6.63 -4.55 10.92
CA TYR A 57 -6.48 -3.12 10.68
C TYR A 57 -5.78 -2.81 9.36
N VAL A 58 -4.71 -3.55 9.04
CA VAL A 58 -4.01 -3.41 7.75
C VAL A 58 -4.93 -3.77 6.60
N VAL A 59 -5.58 -4.94 6.63
CA VAL A 59 -6.42 -5.42 5.51
C VAL A 59 -7.73 -4.64 5.39
N LYS A 60 -8.52 -4.57 6.47
CA LYS A 60 -9.87 -3.97 6.45
C LYS A 60 -9.85 -2.45 6.56
N GLY A 61 -8.75 -1.87 7.01
CA GLY A 61 -8.53 -0.43 7.08
C GLY A 61 -7.70 0.06 5.89
N ILE A 62 -6.39 -0.18 5.94
CA ILE A 62 -5.43 0.43 5.02
C ILE A 62 -5.66 -0.06 3.59
N LEU A 63 -5.59 -1.37 3.33
CA LEU A 63 -5.73 -1.93 1.98
C LEU A 63 -7.09 -1.58 1.37
N LYS A 64 -8.17 -1.79 2.13
CA LYS A 64 -9.53 -1.49 1.68
C LYS A 64 -9.67 -0.01 1.29
N GLN A 65 -9.27 0.93 2.16
CA GLN A 65 -9.41 2.36 1.85
C GLN A 65 -8.47 2.81 0.72
N SER A 66 -7.30 2.17 0.54
CA SER A 66 -6.43 2.44 -0.61
C SER A 66 -7.10 2.07 -1.94
N ILE A 67 -7.76 0.90 -2.01
CA ILE A 67 -8.53 0.49 -3.20
C ILE A 67 -9.68 1.47 -3.43
N GLU A 68 -10.46 1.80 -2.39
CA GLU A 68 -11.60 2.73 -2.51
C GLU A 68 -11.16 4.12 -2.98
N ALA A 69 -10.04 4.64 -2.46
CA ALA A 69 -9.49 5.93 -2.87
C ALA A 69 -9.03 5.91 -4.34
N LEU A 70 -8.36 4.83 -4.77
CA LEU A 70 -7.90 4.71 -6.14
C LEU A 70 -9.07 4.52 -7.12
N ALA A 71 -10.05 3.70 -6.76
CA ALA A 71 -11.29 3.53 -7.52
C ALA A 71 -12.02 4.88 -7.70
N THR A 72 -12.07 5.70 -6.66
CA THR A 72 -12.66 7.05 -6.74
C THR A 72 -11.95 7.94 -7.76
N LEU A 73 -10.62 7.82 -7.92
CA LEU A 73 -9.88 8.55 -8.96
C LEU A 73 -10.23 8.01 -10.35
N HIS A 74 -10.21 6.68 -10.51
CA HIS A 74 -10.51 6.02 -11.79
C HIS A 74 -11.93 6.28 -12.28
N GLU A 75 -12.92 6.26 -11.38
CA GLU A 75 -14.33 6.61 -11.67
C GLU A 75 -14.49 8.06 -12.16
N ARG A 76 -13.60 8.96 -11.73
CA ARG A 76 -13.54 10.35 -12.19
C ARG A 76 -12.71 10.52 -13.46
N GLY A 77 -12.24 9.43 -14.05
CA GLY A 77 -11.42 9.46 -15.25
C GLY A 77 -10.01 9.95 -15.01
N ILE A 78 -9.45 9.74 -13.81
CA ILE A 78 -8.09 10.19 -13.43
C ILE A 78 -7.21 8.99 -13.15
N LYS A 79 -6.04 8.92 -13.79
CA LYS A 79 -4.92 8.05 -13.44
C LYS A 79 -4.11 8.70 -12.34
N HIS A 80 -3.72 7.96 -11.30
CA HIS A 80 -2.84 8.49 -10.26
C HIS A 80 -1.41 8.70 -10.78
N GLY A 81 -0.82 7.70 -11.43
CA GLY A 81 0.46 7.81 -12.14
C GLY A 81 1.73 7.75 -11.28
N SER A 82 1.60 7.62 -9.96
CA SER A 82 2.74 7.58 -9.02
C SER A 82 2.34 6.88 -7.71
N VAL A 83 1.67 5.73 -7.83
CA VAL A 83 1.24 4.97 -6.65
C VAL A 83 2.44 4.31 -5.98
N GLY A 84 2.66 4.60 -4.70
CA GLY A 84 3.72 4.01 -3.88
C GLY A 84 3.43 4.16 -2.39
N ARG A 85 4.26 3.59 -1.51
CA ARG A 85 4.10 3.77 -0.04
C ARG A 85 4.16 5.23 0.41
N GLY A 86 4.92 6.06 -0.29
CA GLY A 86 5.02 7.49 -0.02
C GLY A 86 3.74 8.25 -0.37
N SER A 87 3.00 7.80 -1.39
CA SER A 87 1.81 8.48 -1.90
C SER A 87 0.53 8.17 -1.10
N VAL A 88 0.65 7.39 -0.01
CA VAL A 88 -0.48 7.02 0.85
C VAL A 88 -0.27 7.60 2.25
N VAL A 89 -1.11 8.57 2.62
CA VAL A 89 -1.10 9.20 3.95
C VAL A 89 -2.12 8.55 4.87
N LEU A 90 -1.68 8.21 6.07
CA LEU A 90 -2.49 7.64 7.14
C LEU A 90 -2.90 8.73 8.13
N GLY A 91 -4.13 9.22 7.99
CA GLY A 91 -4.73 10.17 8.93
C GLY A 91 -5.72 9.49 9.88
N SER A 92 -6.11 10.20 10.95
CA SER A 92 -7.20 9.80 11.85
C SER A 92 -8.33 10.84 11.83
N ALA A 93 -9.56 10.38 12.08
CA ALA A 93 -10.70 11.24 12.41
C ALA A 93 -10.57 11.90 13.79
N GLY A 94 -9.65 11.42 14.64
CA GLY A 94 -9.35 12.00 15.94
C GLY A 94 -8.47 13.24 15.87
N GLN A 95 -8.24 13.87 17.04
CA GLN A 95 -7.33 15.02 17.16
C GLN A 95 -5.86 14.62 17.05
N ASP A 96 -5.51 13.38 17.42
CA ASP A 96 -4.16 12.84 17.26
C ASP A 96 -3.93 12.36 15.83
N LYS A 97 -3.09 13.09 15.10
CA LYS A 97 -2.75 12.79 13.70
C LYS A 97 -1.86 11.54 13.55
N ASN A 98 -1.20 11.09 14.63
CA ASN A 98 -0.37 9.89 14.64
C ASN A 98 -1.16 8.65 15.08
N GLU A 99 -2.43 8.80 15.47
CA GLU A 99 -3.25 7.68 15.92
C GLU A 99 -3.30 6.57 14.86
N ALA A 100 -3.48 6.93 13.60
CA ALA A 100 -3.65 5.96 12.51
C ALA A 100 -2.35 5.22 12.14
N SER A 101 -1.19 5.82 12.40
CA SER A 101 0.11 5.23 12.13
C SER A 101 0.71 4.49 13.33
N SER A 102 0.07 4.63 14.51
CA SER A 102 0.44 3.94 15.74
C SER A 102 0.46 2.42 15.57
N PRO A 103 1.42 1.70 16.21
CA PRO A 103 1.38 0.24 16.28
C PRO A 103 0.19 -0.30 17.09
N TYR A 104 -0.54 0.57 17.79
CA TYR A 104 -1.75 0.25 18.56
C TYR A 104 -3.05 0.65 17.84
N ALA A 105 -2.98 1.08 16.59
CA ALA A 105 -4.18 1.41 15.81
C ALA A 105 -4.94 0.13 15.41
N LEU A 106 -6.19 -0.01 15.87
CA LEU A 106 -7.01 -1.21 15.65
C LEU A 106 -8.43 -0.92 15.15
N ILE A 107 -8.79 0.35 14.96
CA ILE A 107 -10.16 0.76 14.63
C ILE A 107 -10.20 1.31 13.19
N PRO A 108 -10.50 0.48 12.17
CA PRO A 108 -10.54 0.91 10.77
C PRO A 108 -11.45 2.11 10.50
N SER A 109 -12.56 2.24 11.22
CA SER A 109 -13.50 3.35 11.03
C SER A 109 -12.95 4.72 11.45
N ARG A 110 -11.85 4.76 12.23
CA ARG A 110 -11.14 5.99 12.61
C ARG A 110 -10.04 6.36 11.62
N LEU A 111 -9.56 5.42 10.81
CA LEU A 111 -8.60 5.68 9.74
C LEU A 111 -9.22 6.61 8.68
N ARG A 112 -8.42 7.55 8.22
CA ARG A 112 -8.70 8.46 7.11
C ARG A 112 -7.51 8.40 6.15
N LEU A 113 -7.57 7.48 5.21
CA LEU A 113 -6.56 7.33 4.18
C LEU A 113 -6.71 8.40 3.10
N ARG A 114 -5.59 8.94 2.62
CA ARG A 114 -5.55 9.88 1.50
C ARG A 114 -4.45 9.50 0.52
N LEU A 115 -4.74 9.62 -0.76
CA LEU A 115 -3.73 9.58 -1.82
C LEU A 115 -3.13 10.98 -2.00
N THR A 116 -1.81 11.05 -2.10
CA THR A 116 -1.05 12.27 -2.36
C THR A 116 -0.35 12.15 -3.72
N ASP A 117 0.59 13.04 -4.01
CA ASP A 117 1.36 13.02 -5.27
C ASP A 117 0.48 13.15 -6.53
N LEU A 118 -0.67 13.82 -6.40
CA LEU A 118 -1.58 14.10 -7.51
C LEU A 118 -0.98 15.04 -8.58
N GLY A 119 0.21 15.60 -8.35
CA GLY A 119 0.99 16.31 -9.37
C GLY A 119 1.48 15.42 -10.51
N PHE A 120 1.48 14.10 -10.32
CA PHE A 120 1.77 13.11 -11.38
C PHE A 120 0.50 12.52 -12.01
N SER A 121 -0.68 12.92 -11.52
CA SER A 121 -1.94 12.42 -12.02
C SER A 121 -2.33 13.09 -13.32
N VAL A 122 -2.95 12.32 -14.20
CA VAL A 122 -3.42 12.77 -15.51
C VAL A 122 -4.83 12.25 -15.77
N PRO A 123 -5.66 12.96 -16.56
CA PRO A 123 -6.88 12.37 -17.10
C PRO A 123 -6.56 11.07 -17.84
N LEU A 124 -7.38 10.01 -17.66
CA LEU A 124 -7.18 8.72 -18.34
C LEU A 124 -7.09 8.88 -19.86
N LYS A 125 -7.90 9.80 -20.41
CA LYS A 125 -7.90 10.16 -21.84
C LYS A 125 -6.61 10.78 -22.36
N GLU A 126 -5.79 11.31 -21.46
CA GLU A 126 -4.52 11.96 -21.77
C GLU A 126 -3.33 11.04 -21.47
N ALA A 127 -3.54 9.86 -20.88
CA ALA A 127 -2.46 8.94 -20.51
C ALA A 127 -1.62 8.51 -21.73
N SER A 128 -2.23 8.35 -22.90
CA SER A 128 -1.56 7.96 -24.15
C SER A 128 -0.65 9.03 -24.75
N THR A 129 -0.69 10.26 -24.22
CA THR A 129 0.25 11.33 -24.61
C THR A 129 1.65 11.13 -24.01
N ASP A 130 1.78 10.32 -22.97
CA ASP A 130 3.06 9.95 -22.37
C ASP A 130 3.73 8.83 -23.18
N ASP A 131 4.92 9.10 -23.71
CA ASP A 131 5.76 8.13 -24.41
C ASP A 131 6.10 6.93 -23.53
N ALA A 132 6.38 7.16 -22.24
CA ALA A 132 6.75 6.10 -21.32
C ALA A 132 5.56 5.15 -21.08
N PHE A 133 4.35 5.68 -20.95
CA PHE A 133 3.12 4.90 -20.91
C PHE A 133 2.95 4.01 -22.16
N ARG A 134 3.07 4.59 -23.36
CA ARG A 134 2.96 3.82 -24.61
C ARG A 134 4.03 2.75 -24.74
N ASN A 135 5.26 3.04 -24.32
CA ASN A 135 6.36 2.08 -24.34
C ASN A 135 6.09 0.89 -23.40
N ARG A 136 5.58 1.16 -22.19
CA ARG A 136 5.22 0.08 -21.25
C ARG A 136 4.05 -0.76 -21.77
N ALA A 137 3.04 -0.15 -22.39
CA ALA A 137 1.93 -0.88 -23.02
C ALA A 137 2.41 -1.88 -24.08
N ARG A 138 3.38 -1.49 -24.91
CA ARG A 138 3.95 -2.39 -25.94
C ARG A 138 4.63 -3.62 -25.35
N SER A 139 5.25 -3.51 -24.17
CA SER A 139 5.83 -4.67 -23.46
C SER A 139 4.78 -5.72 -23.07
N TYR A 140 3.50 -5.34 -23.05
CA TYR A 140 2.36 -6.22 -22.81
C TYR A 140 1.51 -6.45 -24.08
N ASN A 141 2.13 -6.31 -25.26
CA ASN A 141 1.49 -6.48 -26.57
C ASN A 141 0.33 -5.53 -26.89
N LEU A 142 0.19 -4.42 -26.15
CA LEU A 142 -0.81 -3.39 -26.41
C LEU A 142 -0.23 -2.26 -27.27
N THR A 143 -0.83 -2.03 -28.44
CA THR A 143 -0.45 -0.92 -29.31
C THR A 143 -1.40 0.26 -29.07
N ILE A 144 -0.92 1.27 -28.34
CA ILE A 144 -1.64 2.51 -28.04
C ILE A 144 -0.99 3.66 -28.83
N LEU A 145 -1.78 4.37 -29.63
CA LEU A 145 -1.31 5.54 -30.38
C LEU A 145 -1.31 6.80 -29.51
N GLU A 146 -0.58 7.83 -29.93
CA GLU A 146 -0.62 9.12 -29.23
C GLU A 146 -2.01 9.72 -29.26
N GLY A 147 -2.49 10.21 -28.11
CA GLY A 147 -3.82 10.81 -28.00
C GLY A 147 -4.98 9.80 -28.12
N ASP A 148 -4.68 8.50 -28.14
CA ASP A 148 -5.68 7.45 -28.14
C ASP A 148 -6.41 7.38 -26.79
N ASP A 149 -7.74 7.48 -26.85
CA ASP A 149 -8.67 7.53 -25.72
C ASP A 149 -9.67 6.35 -25.76
N ASN A 150 -9.28 5.26 -26.39
CA ASN A 150 -10.09 4.06 -26.43
C ASN A 150 -10.11 3.31 -25.08
N ILE A 151 -10.98 2.30 -25.00
CA ILE A 151 -11.17 1.48 -23.78
C ILE A 151 -9.87 0.77 -23.38
N ALA A 152 -9.09 0.26 -24.33
CA ALA A 152 -7.83 -0.44 -24.03
C ALA A 152 -6.80 0.50 -23.39
N SER A 153 -6.65 1.72 -23.92
CA SER A 153 -5.77 2.76 -23.36
C SER A 153 -6.16 3.13 -21.92
N ARG A 154 -7.46 3.38 -21.69
CA ARG A 154 -7.98 3.69 -20.34
C ARG A 154 -7.80 2.52 -19.36
N ASN A 155 -8.10 1.29 -19.81
CA ASN A 155 -7.95 0.08 -19.00
C ASN A 155 -6.49 -0.17 -18.63
N PHE A 156 -5.55 0.05 -19.57
CA PHE A 156 -4.12 -0.09 -19.27
C PHE A 156 -3.65 0.97 -18.27
N ALA A 157 -4.13 2.22 -18.36
CA ALA A 157 -3.83 3.25 -17.36
C ALA A 157 -4.31 2.90 -15.95
N VAL A 158 -5.52 2.33 -15.82
CA VAL A 158 -6.03 1.79 -14.56
C VAL A 158 -5.17 0.61 -14.07
N ALA A 159 -4.79 -0.28 -14.98
CA ALA A 159 -3.96 -1.44 -14.67
C ALA A 159 -2.57 -1.06 -14.16
N GLU A 160 -1.98 0.04 -14.64
CA GLU A 160 -0.70 0.53 -14.11
C GLU A 160 -0.78 0.91 -12.64
N ASP A 161 -1.81 1.67 -12.25
CA ASP A 161 -2.01 2.07 -10.86
C ASP A 161 -2.33 0.85 -9.97
N LEU A 162 -3.14 -0.10 -10.47
CA LEU A 162 -3.46 -1.34 -9.73
C LEU A 162 -2.24 -2.25 -9.54
N HIS A 163 -1.39 -2.36 -10.57
CA HIS A 163 -0.14 -3.10 -10.48
C HIS A 163 0.79 -2.49 -9.43
N ALA A 164 0.98 -1.17 -9.46
CA ALA A 164 1.77 -0.48 -8.45
C ALA A 164 1.17 -0.68 -7.04
N LEU A 165 -0.15 -0.56 -6.88
CA LEU A 165 -0.82 -0.78 -5.60
C LEU A 165 -0.67 -2.23 -5.10
N GLY A 166 -0.65 -3.22 -5.99
CA GLY A 166 -0.45 -4.62 -5.66
C GLY A 166 0.90 -4.85 -4.96
N PHE A 167 1.98 -4.28 -5.49
CA PHE A 167 3.30 -4.37 -4.86
C PHE A 167 3.43 -3.55 -3.58
N VAL A 168 2.73 -2.41 -3.48
CA VAL A 168 2.59 -1.66 -2.22
C VAL A 168 1.93 -2.53 -1.16
N PHE A 169 0.85 -3.24 -1.50
CA PHE A 169 0.15 -4.13 -0.57
C PHE A 169 1.01 -5.30 -0.13
N LEU A 170 1.64 -5.99 -1.10
CA LEU A 170 2.51 -7.11 -0.81
C LEU A 170 3.61 -6.72 0.17
N GLY A 171 4.35 -5.66 -0.14
CA GLY A 171 5.44 -5.23 0.73
C GLY A 171 4.97 -4.63 2.05
N LEU A 172 3.81 -3.96 2.11
CA LEU A 172 3.21 -3.54 3.37
C LEU A 172 2.88 -4.74 4.28
N LEU A 173 2.27 -5.79 3.73
CA LEU A 173 1.93 -7.00 4.48
C LEU A 173 3.21 -7.67 4.99
N LEU A 174 4.20 -7.88 4.12
CA LEU A 174 5.46 -8.54 4.45
C LEU A 174 6.34 -7.75 5.44
N THR A 175 6.18 -6.42 5.52
CA THR A 175 6.98 -5.59 6.45
C THR A 175 6.22 -5.30 7.75
N SER A 176 5.00 -4.80 7.68
CA SER A 176 4.26 -4.31 8.85
C SER A 176 3.69 -5.44 9.73
N LEU A 177 3.45 -6.61 9.15
CA LEU A 177 2.94 -7.80 9.85
C LEU A 177 4.02 -8.85 10.10
N ALA A 178 5.28 -8.57 9.74
CA ALA A 178 6.41 -9.45 10.04
C ALA A 178 6.56 -9.68 11.55
N GLU A 179 6.84 -10.92 11.94
CA GLU A 179 7.17 -11.28 13.32
C GLU A 179 8.67 -11.56 13.47
N LEU A 180 9.39 -10.59 14.03
CA LEU A 180 10.81 -10.75 14.32
C LEU A 180 11.01 -11.75 15.46
N THR A 181 11.99 -12.65 15.29
CA THR A 181 12.42 -13.53 16.37
C THR A 181 13.10 -12.69 17.47
N PRO A 182 12.98 -13.04 18.77
CA PRO A 182 13.68 -12.34 19.82
C PRO A 182 15.18 -12.23 19.53
N GLY A 183 15.72 -11.00 19.56
CA GLY A 183 17.12 -10.72 19.24
C GLY A 183 17.42 -10.43 17.76
N SER A 184 16.46 -10.66 16.85
CA SER A 184 16.57 -10.25 15.45
C SER A 184 16.42 -8.74 15.31
N ARG A 185 17.17 -8.17 14.37
CA ARG A 185 17.07 -6.77 13.98
C ARG A 185 16.19 -6.64 12.74
N ALA A 186 15.66 -5.45 12.49
CA ALA A 186 14.77 -5.22 11.34
C ALA A 186 15.47 -5.43 9.99
N ASP A 187 16.77 -5.15 9.93
CA ASP A 187 17.65 -5.34 8.77
C ASP A 187 17.94 -6.81 8.45
N SER A 188 17.53 -7.75 9.31
CA SER A 188 17.62 -9.18 9.02
C SER A 188 16.46 -9.71 8.17
N LEU A 189 15.43 -8.90 7.91
CA LEU A 189 14.34 -9.29 7.02
C LEU A 189 14.81 -9.20 5.56
N PRO A 190 14.41 -10.14 4.70
CA PRO A 190 14.67 -9.98 3.27
C PRO A 190 14.02 -8.68 2.75
N PRO A 191 14.63 -8.01 1.75
CA PRO A 191 14.06 -6.81 1.15
C PRO A 191 12.64 -7.04 0.63
N ALA A 192 11.72 -6.19 1.06
CA ALA A 192 10.31 -6.25 0.69
C ALA A 192 9.78 -4.87 0.26
N ASP A 193 10.64 -4.03 -0.32
CA ASP A 193 10.24 -2.86 -1.11
C ASP A 193 9.68 -3.28 -2.49
N GLU A 194 9.00 -2.35 -3.16
CA GLU A 194 8.30 -2.59 -4.43
C GLU A 194 9.21 -3.11 -5.54
N ASP A 195 10.43 -2.58 -5.65
CA ASP A 195 11.37 -2.96 -6.72
C ASP A 195 11.94 -4.35 -6.46
N SER A 196 12.34 -4.63 -5.22
CA SER A 196 12.80 -5.95 -4.79
C SER A 196 11.73 -7.02 -5.04
N LEU A 197 10.46 -6.73 -4.71
CA LEU A 197 9.36 -7.67 -4.89
C LEU A 197 8.96 -7.85 -6.36
N GLN A 198 8.98 -6.79 -7.16
CA GLN A 198 8.76 -6.89 -8.61
C GLN A 198 9.80 -7.78 -9.26
N ARG A 199 11.08 -7.58 -8.94
CA ARG A 199 12.18 -8.42 -9.44
C ARG A 199 12.06 -9.87 -8.97
N LEU A 200 11.74 -10.07 -7.68
CA LEU A 200 11.63 -11.40 -7.11
C LEU A 200 10.48 -12.18 -7.75
N LEU A 201 9.28 -11.59 -7.80
CA LEU A 201 8.12 -12.25 -8.38
C LEU A 201 8.25 -12.36 -9.91
N GLY A 202 8.61 -11.27 -10.59
CA GLY A 202 8.64 -11.18 -12.05
C GLY A 202 9.83 -11.89 -12.69
N ASP A 203 11.05 -11.61 -12.23
CA ASP A 203 12.26 -12.10 -12.90
C ASP A 203 12.74 -13.44 -12.34
N ILE A 204 12.63 -13.65 -11.01
CA ILE A 204 13.17 -14.85 -10.36
C ILE A 204 12.14 -15.99 -10.38
N PHE A 205 10.88 -15.68 -10.04
CA PHE A 205 9.80 -16.67 -10.07
C PHE A 205 9.01 -16.67 -11.38
N GLU A 206 9.36 -15.84 -12.36
CA GLU A 206 8.69 -15.79 -13.68
C GLU A 206 7.17 -15.55 -13.55
N GLY A 207 6.79 -14.74 -12.55
CA GLY A 207 5.42 -14.44 -12.17
C GLY A 207 4.73 -15.55 -11.37
N ASP A 208 5.32 -16.72 -11.15
CA ASP A 208 4.70 -17.87 -10.49
C ASP A 208 4.41 -17.58 -9.00
N PHE A 209 3.12 -17.40 -8.70
CA PHE A 209 2.65 -17.08 -7.35
C PHE A 209 2.74 -18.27 -6.40
N ASP A 210 2.74 -19.51 -6.90
CA ASP A 210 2.76 -20.69 -6.05
C ASP A 210 4.20 -20.91 -5.55
N LYS A 211 5.20 -20.81 -6.44
CA LYS A 211 6.62 -20.78 -6.04
C LYS A 211 6.95 -19.61 -5.14
N PHE A 212 6.39 -18.42 -5.46
CA PHE A 212 6.60 -17.24 -4.63
C PHE A 212 6.01 -17.44 -3.22
N ARG A 213 4.81 -18.01 -3.11
CA ARG A 213 4.20 -18.37 -1.82
C ARG A 213 5.08 -19.33 -1.02
N GLU A 214 5.57 -20.40 -1.66
CA GLU A 214 6.47 -21.38 -1.01
C GLU A 214 7.73 -20.72 -0.44
N TYR A 215 8.38 -19.85 -1.23
CA TYR A 215 9.53 -19.06 -0.78
C TYR A 215 9.21 -18.20 0.45
N LEU A 216 8.05 -17.53 0.46
CA LEU A 216 7.64 -16.71 1.60
C LEU A 216 7.32 -17.54 2.85
N GLU A 217 6.87 -18.78 2.70
CA GLU A 217 6.53 -19.69 3.80
C GLU A 217 7.78 -20.20 4.54
N GLU A 218 8.89 -20.34 3.83
CA GLU A 218 10.19 -20.71 4.41
C GLU A 218 10.73 -19.63 5.36
N GLU A 219 10.39 -18.36 5.11
CA GLU A 219 10.77 -17.25 5.97
C GLU A 219 9.87 -17.18 7.21
N ARG A 220 10.43 -17.50 8.38
CA ARG A 220 9.70 -17.55 9.66
C ARG A 220 8.97 -16.24 9.95
N ALA A 221 9.56 -15.09 9.61
CA ALA A 221 8.96 -13.79 9.88
C ALA A 221 7.63 -13.56 9.13
N TRP A 222 7.41 -14.28 8.01
CA TRP A 222 6.25 -14.09 7.12
C TRP A 222 5.21 -15.20 7.22
N ARG A 223 5.45 -16.23 8.03
CA ARG A 223 4.54 -17.39 8.16
C ARG A 223 3.08 -17.01 8.46
N ASN A 224 2.84 -16.06 9.37
CA ASN A 224 1.47 -15.61 9.65
C ASN A 224 0.86 -14.82 8.49
N VAL A 225 1.68 -14.10 7.72
CA VAL A 225 1.23 -13.37 6.52
C VAL A 225 0.81 -14.35 5.44
N VAL A 226 1.62 -15.39 5.19
CA VAL A 226 1.26 -16.48 4.27
C VAL A 226 -0.04 -17.14 4.72
N GLY A 227 -0.14 -17.51 5.99
CA GLY A 227 -1.35 -18.11 6.55
C GLY A 227 -2.60 -17.22 6.43
N LEU A 228 -2.46 -15.89 6.55
CA LEU A 228 -3.55 -14.94 6.30
C LEU A 228 -3.98 -14.91 4.82
N LEU A 229 -3.01 -14.98 3.90
CA LEU A 229 -3.29 -14.96 2.46
C LEU A 229 -3.90 -16.28 1.96
N ASP A 230 -3.60 -17.39 2.64
CA ASP A 230 -4.20 -18.72 2.42
C ASP A 230 -5.66 -18.82 2.87
N GLU A 231 -6.13 -17.91 3.75
CA GLU A 231 -7.51 -17.94 4.23
C GLU A 231 -8.52 -17.84 3.08
N LYS A 232 -9.66 -18.51 3.26
CA LYS A 232 -10.76 -18.55 2.28
C LYS A 232 -10.28 -19.03 0.91
N ASP A 233 -9.65 -20.20 0.91
CA ASP A 233 -9.16 -20.88 -0.29
C ASP A 233 -8.17 -20.03 -1.10
N GLY A 234 -7.29 -19.28 -0.42
CA GLY A 234 -6.28 -18.46 -1.08
C GLY A 234 -6.78 -17.12 -1.63
N ALA A 235 -7.93 -16.60 -1.16
CA ALA A 235 -8.50 -15.35 -1.67
C ALA A 235 -7.54 -14.14 -1.56
N GLY A 236 -6.65 -14.14 -0.56
CA GLY A 236 -5.63 -13.11 -0.42
C GLY A 236 -4.58 -13.18 -1.54
N TRP A 237 -4.13 -14.39 -1.87
CA TRP A 237 -3.23 -14.63 -3.00
C TRP A 237 -3.87 -14.26 -4.33
N ASP A 238 -5.14 -14.63 -4.52
CA ASP A 238 -5.87 -14.27 -5.74
C ASP A 238 -5.98 -12.76 -5.89
N LEU A 239 -6.32 -12.01 -4.85
CA LEU A 239 -6.36 -10.55 -4.92
C LEU A 239 -5.00 -9.97 -5.34
N LEU A 240 -3.91 -10.39 -4.67
CA LEU A 240 -2.56 -9.92 -4.99
C LEU A 240 -2.13 -10.32 -6.40
N ARG A 241 -2.45 -11.53 -6.84
CA ARG A 241 -2.20 -12.02 -8.21
C ARG A 241 -2.90 -11.15 -9.24
N GLN A 242 -4.15 -10.81 -9.01
CA GLN A 242 -4.92 -9.96 -9.93
C GLN A 242 -4.36 -8.53 -10.02
N MET A 243 -3.93 -7.96 -8.89
CA MET A 243 -3.34 -6.62 -8.85
C MET A 243 -1.94 -6.61 -9.47
N CYS A 244 -1.03 -7.45 -8.98
CA CYS A 244 0.35 -7.50 -9.48
C CYS A 244 0.44 -7.92 -10.95
N ARG A 245 -0.54 -8.66 -11.50
CA ARG A 245 -0.61 -9.00 -12.93
C ARG A 245 -1.60 -8.14 -13.72
N ALA A 246 -1.98 -6.96 -13.21
CA ALA A 246 -3.02 -6.16 -13.84
C ALA A 246 -2.64 -5.70 -15.25
N ARG A 247 -1.36 -5.41 -15.51
CA ARG A 247 -0.87 -4.95 -16.83
C ARG A 247 -0.91 -6.06 -17.86
N GLU A 248 -0.46 -7.25 -17.49
CA GLU A 248 -0.48 -8.48 -18.27
C GLU A 248 -1.93 -8.79 -18.69
N ARG A 249 -2.86 -8.76 -17.73
CA ARG A 249 -4.28 -8.98 -17.99
C ARG A 249 -4.90 -7.93 -18.91
N ALA A 250 -4.53 -6.67 -18.75
CA ALA A 250 -5.00 -5.62 -19.66
C ALA A 250 -4.53 -5.90 -21.10
N GLY A 251 -3.33 -6.47 -21.27
CA GLY A 251 -2.80 -6.88 -22.57
C GLY A 251 -3.41 -8.15 -23.17
N GLU A 252 -3.95 -9.05 -22.34
CA GLU A 252 -4.68 -10.23 -22.82
C GLU A 252 -6.08 -9.90 -23.35
N ILE A 253 -6.67 -8.78 -22.91
CA ILE A 253 -8.04 -8.37 -23.21
C ILE A 253 -8.11 -7.40 -24.41
N GLY A 254 -7.05 -6.62 -24.65
CA GLY A 254 -6.99 -5.61 -25.72
C GLY A 254 -6.47 -6.15 -27.04
#